data_AF-A0A8K0SN29-F1
#
_entry.id   AF-A0A8K0SN29-F1
#
_cell.length_a   1.000
_cell.length_b   1.000
_cell.length_c   1.000
_cell.angle_alpha   90.00
_cell.angle_beta   90.00
_cell.angle_gamma   90.00
#
_symmetry.space_group_name_H-M   'P 1'
#
loop_
_entity.id
_entity.type
_entity.pdbx_description
1 polymer ?
#
loop_
_entity_poly.entity_id
_entity_poly.type
_entity_poly.pdbx_seq_one_letter_code
_entity_poly.pdbx_strand_id
1 'polypeptide(L)'
;MTRRITNTVAPCLRSLRGRHPVITKQWVPTVAGFSTATPYQYAAAAATRTTAFPGLHVPNEHIPSTKVPSARPVENRKAQLIRTYTSLLRSTPLMLLFQHNNLTAVEWAAVRRELKKALVDVPAMNTSPGAEPLDLAPKVQMQVLRTNMFKVALRITELYNAEAAAALETTPSSPHGPLVHDLSTTAYETIKNTPTVPGSAVAQLEPLMVGPLAALVLPALSTAHLAAALSVLSPVPGKFPAPSRKKNPGYYDPIFQEGLSKLLLVGGRIEGKVFDHAGINWVGGIEGGLDGLRAQLVGLLQGAGLGITSTLEGGSRSLWLALEGRKTQLEEEQNPKTEQAE
;
A
#
# COMPACT_ATOMS: atom_id res chain seq x y z
N MET A 1 -44.27 -52.16 -28.02
CA MET A 1 -43.74 -50.81 -27.70
C MET A 1 -44.77 -49.78 -28.08
N THR A 2 -45.63 -49.39 -27.14
CA THR A 2 -46.60 -48.28 -27.25
C THR A 2 -47.28 -48.09 -25.90
N ARG A 3 -47.31 -46.85 -25.38
CA ARG A 3 -48.54 -46.08 -25.04
C ARG A 3 -48.26 -44.91 -24.08
N ARG A 4 -48.81 -43.76 -24.47
CA ARG A 4 -49.08 -42.55 -23.67
C ARG A 4 -50.04 -42.85 -22.50
N ILE A 5 -50.05 -41.97 -21.49
CA ILE A 5 -51.17 -41.40 -20.68
C ILE A 5 -50.48 -40.52 -19.59
N THR A 6 -50.47 -39.18 -19.66
CA THR A 6 -51.42 -38.16 -19.14
C THR A 6 -51.83 -38.24 -17.66
N ASN A 7 -51.58 -37.11 -16.98
CA ASN A 7 -52.41 -36.40 -15.99
C ASN A 7 -52.19 -36.53 -14.45
N THR A 8 -51.76 -35.38 -13.90
CA THR A 8 -52.31 -34.62 -12.74
C THR A 8 -52.32 -35.22 -11.32
N VAL A 9 -51.84 -34.46 -10.32
CA VAL A 9 -52.66 -33.77 -9.27
C VAL A 9 -51.77 -33.18 -8.13
N ALA A 10 -52.08 -31.92 -7.79
CA ALA A 10 -51.96 -31.16 -6.53
C ALA A 10 -50.61 -30.92 -5.79
N PRO A 11 -50.29 -29.65 -5.47
CA PRO A 11 -49.28 -29.28 -4.48
C PRO A 11 -49.92 -29.15 -3.08
N CYS A 12 -49.34 -29.83 -2.09
CA CYS A 12 -49.76 -29.67 -0.70
C CYS A 12 -48.92 -28.56 -0.04
N LEU A 13 -49.55 -27.39 0.13
CA LEU A 13 -49.03 -26.25 0.88
C LEU A 13 -48.95 -26.61 2.37
N ARG A 14 -47.74 -26.64 2.94
CA ARG A 14 -47.56 -26.62 4.40
C ARG A 14 -46.95 -25.30 4.84
N SER A 15 -47.83 -24.41 5.26
CA SER A 15 -47.53 -23.21 6.02
C SER A 15 -46.88 -23.60 7.36
N LEU A 16 -45.67 -23.11 7.61
CA LEU A 16 -45.16 -22.92 8.96
C LEU A 16 -44.68 -21.47 9.10
N ARG A 17 -45.56 -20.68 9.70
CA ARG A 17 -45.40 -19.28 10.06
C ARG A 17 -44.54 -19.21 11.34
N GLY A 18 -43.23 -19.12 11.18
CA GLY A 18 -42.29 -18.77 12.25
C GLY A 18 -41.98 -17.28 12.23
N ARG A 19 -42.63 -16.50 13.12
CA ARG A 19 -42.27 -15.09 13.36
C ARG A 19 -40.94 -15.04 14.11
N HIS A 20 -39.90 -14.50 13.49
CA HIS A 20 -38.69 -14.05 14.18
C HIS A 20 -38.69 -12.52 14.28
N PRO A 21 -38.45 -11.92 15.46
CA PRO A 21 -38.25 -10.48 15.57
C PRO A 21 -36.88 -10.12 14.99
N VAL A 22 -36.89 -9.22 14.00
CA VAL A 22 -35.71 -8.58 13.44
C VAL A 22 -35.18 -7.59 14.48
N ILE A 23 -34.09 -7.96 15.15
CA ILE A 23 -33.30 -7.03 15.94
C ILE A 23 -32.29 -6.37 14.98
N THR A 24 -32.63 -5.19 14.50
CA THR A 24 -31.72 -4.27 13.81
C THR A 24 -30.75 -3.68 14.83
N LYS A 25 -29.55 -4.28 14.95
CA LYS A 25 -28.41 -3.61 15.58
C LYS A 25 -27.55 -2.99 14.48
N GLN A 26 -27.75 -1.69 14.27
CA GLN A 26 -26.81 -0.84 13.54
C GLN A 26 -25.45 -0.90 14.27
N TRP A 27 -24.45 -1.44 13.60
CA TRP A 27 -23.05 -1.30 14.02
C TRP A 27 -22.50 -0.05 13.36
N VAL A 28 -22.34 1.01 14.15
CA VAL A 28 -21.51 2.16 13.81
C VAL A 28 -20.05 1.74 14.05
N PRO A 29 -19.16 1.76 13.06
CA PRO A 29 -17.75 1.51 13.29
C PRO A 29 -17.10 2.78 13.85
N THR A 30 -17.07 2.92 15.17
CA THR A 30 -16.15 3.84 15.84
C THR A 30 -14.73 3.30 15.70
N VAL A 31 -13.93 3.90 14.82
CA VAL A 31 -12.50 3.59 14.68
C VAL A 31 -11.75 4.35 15.78
N ALA A 32 -11.35 3.63 16.83
CA ALA A 32 -10.50 4.19 17.88
C ALA A 32 -9.06 4.37 17.35
N GLY A 33 -8.53 5.58 17.45
CA GLY A 33 -7.13 5.87 17.16
C GLY A 33 -6.19 5.12 18.09
N PHE A 34 -5.03 4.71 17.57
CA PHE A 34 -3.95 4.11 18.35
C PHE A 34 -3.37 5.15 19.32
N SER A 35 -3.97 5.23 20.51
CA SER A 35 -3.44 6.01 21.64
C SER A 35 -2.67 5.07 22.56
N THR A 36 -1.37 5.33 22.74
CA THR A 36 -0.46 4.58 23.64
C THR A 36 -0.59 5.02 25.11
N ALA A 37 -1.81 5.35 25.54
CA ALA A 37 -2.12 5.66 26.93
C ALA A 37 -3.49 5.08 27.28
N THR A 38 -3.57 3.77 27.32
CA THR A 38 -4.60 3.07 28.11
C THR A 38 -3.89 2.46 29.32
N PRO A 39 -4.44 2.59 30.54
CA PRO A 39 -3.84 1.97 31.70
C PRO A 39 -3.80 0.47 31.44
N TYR A 40 -2.60 -0.09 31.49
CA TYR A 40 -2.37 -1.52 31.50
C TYR A 40 -3.23 -2.17 32.60
N GLN A 41 -4.39 -2.70 32.24
CA GLN A 41 -4.92 -3.85 32.96
C GLN A 41 -4.09 -5.04 32.51
N TYR A 42 -2.96 -5.23 33.17
CA TYR A 42 -2.35 -6.54 33.20
C TYR A 42 -3.42 -7.49 33.75
N ALA A 43 -4.00 -8.32 32.90
CA ALA A 43 -4.42 -9.64 33.34
C ALA A 43 -3.14 -10.43 33.64
N ALA A 44 -2.44 -10.02 34.70
CA ALA A 44 -1.59 -10.92 35.42
C ALA A 44 -2.54 -12.01 35.88
N ALA A 45 -2.46 -13.19 35.28
CA ALA A 45 -2.67 -14.40 36.04
C ALA A 45 -1.58 -14.42 37.12
N ALA A 46 -1.71 -13.51 38.10
CA ALA A 46 -1.18 -13.75 39.40
C ALA A 46 -1.77 -15.11 39.76
N ALA A 47 -0.90 -16.07 40.05
CA ALA A 47 -1.25 -17.22 40.84
C ALA A 47 -1.68 -16.68 42.22
N THR A 48 -2.83 -16.01 42.29
CA THR A 48 -3.56 -15.79 43.51
C THR A 48 -3.92 -17.21 43.90
N ARG A 49 -3.21 -17.73 44.89
CA ARG A 49 -3.60 -18.90 45.67
C ARG A 49 -4.91 -18.57 46.38
N THR A 50 -5.98 -18.40 45.60
CA THR A 50 -7.34 -18.32 46.07
C THR A 50 -7.74 -19.76 46.33
N THR A 51 -8.07 -20.03 47.58
CA THR A 51 -8.61 -21.29 48.12
C THR A 51 -9.96 -21.61 47.49
N ALA A 52 -9.99 -21.90 46.19
CA ALA A 52 -11.17 -22.27 45.43
C ALA A 52 -10.91 -23.61 44.72
N PHE A 53 -11.63 -24.64 45.19
CA PHE A 53 -11.78 -26.00 44.64
C PHE A 53 -10.50 -26.85 44.51
N PRO A 54 -10.28 -27.84 45.41
CA PRO A 54 -9.19 -28.80 45.27
C PRO A 54 -9.51 -29.75 44.12
N GLY A 55 -8.99 -29.49 42.92
CA GLY A 55 -9.12 -30.44 41.80
C GLY A 55 -8.95 -29.87 40.39
N LEU A 56 -9.02 -28.56 40.19
CA LEU A 56 -8.84 -27.95 38.86
C LEU A 56 -7.38 -27.55 38.65
N HIS A 57 -6.51 -28.56 38.60
CA HIS A 57 -5.14 -28.39 38.11
C HIS A 57 -5.22 -28.24 36.59
N VAL A 58 -4.90 -27.04 36.07
CA VAL A 58 -4.74 -26.87 34.62
C VAL A 58 -3.65 -27.84 34.18
N PRO A 59 -3.88 -28.70 33.17
CA PRO A 59 -2.87 -29.66 32.72
C PRO A 59 -1.55 -28.93 32.48
N ASN A 60 -0.43 -29.53 32.88
CA ASN A 60 0.92 -28.93 32.75
C ASN A 60 1.30 -28.63 31.28
N GLU A 61 0.49 -29.10 30.33
CA GLU A 61 0.60 -28.91 28.88
C GLU A 61 -0.40 -27.89 28.32
N HIS A 62 -1.04 -27.07 29.15
CA HIS A 62 -1.95 -26.05 28.66
C HIS A 62 -1.21 -24.89 27.99
N ILE A 63 -1.32 -24.84 26.67
CA ILE A 63 -0.84 -23.72 25.85
C ILE A 63 -1.98 -22.71 25.68
N PRO A 64 -1.81 -21.45 26.14
CA PRO A 64 -2.83 -20.42 25.93
C PRO A 64 -2.92 -20.05 24.45
N SER A 65 -4.16 -19.85 23.97
CA SER A 65 -4.43 -19.51 22.57
C SER A 65 -3.73 -18.22 22.11
N THR A 66 -3.55 -17.24 23.01
CA THR A 66 -2.91 -15.95 22.72
C THR A 66 -1.39 -15.96 22.82
N LYS A 67 -0.80 -16.96 23.49
CA LYS A 67 0.65 -17.10 23.71
C LYS A 67 1.10 -18.50 23.31
N VAL A 68 1.20 -18.68 22.00
CA VAL A 68 1.72 -19.90 21.38
C VAL A 68 3.25 -19.99 21.54
N PRO A 69 3.82 -21.21 21.56
CA PRO A 69 5.27 -21.41 21.61
C PRO A 69 5.95 -20.78 20.41
N SER A 70 6.97 -19.95 20.67
CA SER A 70 7.72 -19.21 19.65
C SER A 70 9.21 -19.47 19.79
N ALA A 71 9.96 -19.32 18.68
CA ALA A 71 11.42 -19.56 18.64
C ALA A 71 12.19 -18.65 19.62
N ARG A 72 11.64 -17.47 19.90
CA ARG A 72 12.16 -16.51 20.88
C ARG A 72 11.07 -16.14 21.87
N PRO A 73 11.41 -15.80 23.12
CA PRO A 73 10.41 -15.37 24.09
C PRO A 73 9.64 -14.14 23.61
N VAL A 74 8.31 -14.22 23.64
CA VAL A 74 7.39 -13.17 23.15
C VAL A 74 7.42 -11.90 24.00
N GLU A 75 7.83 -11.97 25.26
CA GLU A 75 7.92 -10.78 26.14
C GLU A 75 9.05 -9.83 25.70
N ASN A 76 10.00 -10.32 24.92
CA ASN A 76 11.12 -9.50 24.48
C ASN A 76 10.64 -8.44 23.48
N ARG A 77 11.04 -7.18 23.72
CA ARG A 77 10.82 -6.06 22.78
C ARG A 77 11.23 -6.41 21.34
N LYS A 78 12.30 -7.19 21.16
CA LYS A 78 12.75 -7.65 19.84
C LYS A 78 11.70 -8.50 19.12
N ALA A 79 11.06 -9.44 19.82
CA ALA A 79 10.03 -10.30 19.25
C ALA A 79 8.78 -9.50 18.89
N GLN A 80 8.36 -8.58 19.77
CA GLN A 80 7.24 -7.69 19.51
C GLN A 80 7.49 -6.77 18.31
N LEU A 81 8.69 -6.17 18.19
CA LEU A 81 9.04 -5.35 17.04
C LEU A 81 8.99 -6.13 15.73
N ILE A 82 9.46 -7.37 15.71
CA ILE A 82 9.38 -8.22 14.51
C ILE A 82 7.91 -8.44 14.12
N ARG A 83 7.04 -8.80 15.07
CA ARG A 83 5.60 -8.98 14.83
C ARG A 83 4.93 -7.70 14.32
N THR A 84 5.27 -6.55 14.90
CA THR A 84 4.74 -5.25 14.43
C THR A 84 5.21 -4.98 13.01
N TYR A 85 6.49 -5.21 12.69
CA TYR A 85 7.04 -4.95 11.37
C TYR A 85 6.55 -5.93 10.30
N THR A 86 6.32 -7.20 10.61
CA THR A 86 5.72 -8.14 9.66
C THR A 86 4.28 -7.75 9.34
N SER A 87 3.50 -7.36 10.36
CA SER A 87 2.15 -6.83 10.16
C SER A 87 2.16 -5.54 9.35
N LEU A 88 3.12 -4.65 9.60
CA LEU A 88 3.31 -3.42 8.84
C LEU A 88 3.55 -3.73 7.36
N LEU A 89 4.59 -4.53 7.07
CA LEU A 89 4.98 -4.90 5.71
C LEU A 89 3.87 -5.58 4.89
N ARG A 90 2.99 -6.36 5.53
CA ARG A 90 1.83 -7.00 4.88
C ARG A 90 0.67 -6.03 4.64
N SER A 91 0.44 -5.10 5.55
CA SER A 91 -0.70 -4.19 5.47
C SER A 91 -0.42 -2.94 4.65
N THR A 92 0.85 -2.56 4.47
CA THR A 92 1.24 -1.30 3.84
C THR A 92 1.79 -1.55 2.45
N PRO A 93 1.07 -1.19 1.38
CA PRO A 93 1.55 -1.36 0.02
C PRO A 93 2.66 -0.37 -0.35
N LEU A 94 2.71 0.80 0.29
CA LEU A 94 3.68 1.85 0.00
C LEU A 94 4.44 2.26 1.27
N MET A 95 5.77 2.17 1.20
CA MET A 95 6.66 2.57 2.27
C MET A 95 7.91 3.24 1.68
N LEU A 96 8.20 4.47 2.08
CA LEU A 96 9.45 5.16 1.71
C LEU A 96 10.45 5.05 2.87
N LEU A 97 11.70 4.72 2.56
CA LEU A 97 12.77 4.58 3.53
C LEU A 97 13.67 5.82 3.52
N PHE A 98 13.79 6.43 4.69
CA PHE A 98 14.66 7.55 4.96
C PHE A 98 15.79 7.11 5.89
N GLN A 99 17.01 7.50 5.56
CA GLN A 99 18.10 7.50 6.51
C GLN A 99 18.03 8.79 7.32
N HIS A 100 18.18 8.68 8.63
CA HIS A 100 18.06 9.82 9.53
C HIS A 100 19.33 10.00 10.35
N ASN A 101 19.90 11.21 10.38
CA ASN A 101 21.14 11.47 11.12
C ASN A 101 20.88 12.32 12.37
N ASN A 102 20.83 11.69 13.54
CA ASN A 102 20.74 12.36 14.85
C ASN A 102 19.70 13.51 14.94
N LEU A 103 18.48 13.29 14.44
CA LEU A 103 17.39 14.26 14.60
C LEU A 103 16.96 14.37 16.06
N THR A 104 16.75 15.60 16.52
CA THR A 104 16.21 15.88 17.85
C THR A 104 14.68 15.68 17.89
N ALA A 105 14.11 15.57 19.09
CA ALA A 105 12.66 15.40 19.24
C ALA A 105 11.87 16.59 18.68
N VAL A 106 12.42 17.80 18.79
CA VAL A 106 11.82 19.04 18.30
C VAL A 106 11.82 19.06 16.76
N GLU A 107 12.93 18.66 16.14
CA GLU A 107 13.02 18.48 14.69
C GLU A 107 12.01 17.44 14.17
N TRP A 108 11.91 16.27 14.83
CA TRP A 108 10.90 15.27 14.46
C TRP A 108 9.47 15.80 14.56
N ALA A 109 9.17 16.58 15.60
CA ALA A 109 7.86 17.20 15.76
C ALA A 109 7.57 18.20 14.64
N ALA A 110 8.56 19.03 14.27
CA ALA A 110 8.46 19.97 13.17
C ALA A 110 8.25 19.26 11.82
N VAL A 111 9.03 18.22 11.51
CA VAL A 111 8.87 17.47 10.25
C VAL A 111 7.51 16.80 10.17
N ARG A 112 7.04 16.18 11.26
CA ARG A 112 5.69 15.58 11.31
C ARG A 112 4.58 16.62 11.21
N ARG A 113 4.77 17.84 11.72
CA ARG A 113 3.81 18.95 11.62
C ARG A 113 3.61 19.36 10.17
N GLU A 114 4.71 19.65 9.46
CA GLU A 114 4.63 20.08 8.05
C GLU A 114 4.13 18.95 7.15
N LEU A 115 4.53 17.70 7.42
CA LEU A 115 4.01 16.54 6.70
C LEU A 115 2.49 16.39 6.86
N LYS A 116 1.97 16.47 8.10
CA LYS A 116 0.51 16.42 8.33
C LYS A 116 -0.20 17.56 7.61
N LYS A 117 0.35 18.77 7.64
CA LYS A 117 -0.22 19.93 6.94
C LYS A 117 -0.31 19.68 5.43
N ALA A 118 0.76 19.19 4.82
CA ALA A 118 0.78 18.90 3.39
C ALA A 118 -0.18 17.77 2.98
N LEU A 119 -0.38 16.76 3.83
CA LEU A 119 -1.31 15.67 3.55
C LEU A 119 -2.78 16.11 3.69
N VAL A 120 -3.10 17.02 4.61
CA VAL A 120 -4.46 17.57 4.76
C VAL A 120 -4.86 18.42 3.56
N ASP A 121 -3.91 19.08 2.89
CA ASP A 121 -4.15 19.85 1.67
C ASP A 121 -4.55 18.96 0.46
N VAL A 122 -4.34 17.63 0.52
CA VAL A 122 -4.62 16.70 -0.59
C VAL A 122 -6.10 16.31 -0.59
N PRO A 123 -6.80 16.37 -1.74
CA PRO A 123 -8.20 15.95 -1.82
C PRO A 123 -8.35 14.45 -1.48
N ALA A 124 -9.45 14.11 -0.80
CA ALA A 124 -9.72 12.75 -0.37
C ALA A 124 -9.86 11.78 -1.57
N MET A 125 -9.45 10.53 -1.37
CA MET A 125 -9.43 9.51 -2.42
C MET A 125 -10.83 8.92 -2.62
N ASN A 126 -11.39 9.09 -3.82
CA ASN A 126 -12.62 8.40 -4.23
C ASN A 126 -12.25 7.00 -4.73
N THR A 127 -12.42 5.98 -3.88
CA THR A 127 -12.04 4.60 -4.24
C THR A 127 -13.03 3.93 -5.20
N SER A 128 -14.24 4.49 -5.34
CA SER A 128 -15.29 4.07 -6.26
C SER A 128 -16.40 5.15 -6.34
N PRO A 129 -17.09 5.33 -7.48
CA PRO A 129 -18.30 6.16 -7.53
C PRO A 129 -19.39 5.56 -6.62
N GLY A 130 -19.55 6.10 -5.41
CA GLY A 130 -20.55 5.70 -4.43
C GLY A 130 -20.02 5.16 -3.08
N ALA A 131 -18.70 5.07 -2.91
CA ALA A 131 -18.10 4.76 -1.60
C ALA A 131 -17.70 6.05 -0.87
N GLU A 132 -17.85 6.06 0.46
CA GLU A 132 -17.41 7.18 1.30
C GLU A 132 -15.91 7.49 1.06
N PRO A 133 -15.53 8.77 0.95
CA PRO A 133 -14.14 9.16 0.72
C PRO A 133 -13.28 8.72 1.90
N LEU A 134 -12.26 7.89 1.62
CA LEU A 134 -11.35 7.43 2.65
C LEU A 134 -10.30 8.51 2.93
N ASP A 135 -10.36 9.11 4.12
CA ASP A 135 -9.30 10.00 4.58
C ASP A 135 -8.05 9.18 4.95
N LEU A 136 -6.98 9.37 4.17
CA LEU A 136 -5.69 8.71 4.35
C LEU A 136 -4.73 9.55 5.20
N ALA A 137 -4.92 10.87 5.27
CA ALA A 137 -4.02 11.79 5.97
C ALA A 137 -3.70 11.39 7.43
N PRO A 138 -4.67 10.96 8.27
CA PRO A 138 -4.37 10.58 9.66
C PRO A 138 -3.65 9.23 9.78
N LYS A 139 -3.74 8.39 8.74
CA LYS A 139 -3.14 7.05 8.74
C LYS A 139 -1.71 7.04 8.18
N VAL A 140 -1.32 8.08 7.44
CA VAL A 140 0.07 8.24 7.00
C VAL A 140 0.92 8.65 8.19
N GLN A 141 1.97 7.88 8.44
CA GLN A 141 2.82 8.08 9.61
C GLN A 141 4.30 7.97 9.24
N MET A 142 5.10 8.85 9.83
CA MET A 142 6.55 8.76 9.77
C MET A 142 7.09 8.14 11.06
N GLN A 143 7.56 6.90 10.94
CA GLN A 143 7.98 6.04 12.04
C GLN A 143 9.47 5.78 12.00
N VAL A 144 10.14 5.78 13.15
CA VAL A 144 11.55 5.37 13.26
C VAL A 144 11.61 3.85 13.40
N LEU A 145 12.42 3.20 12.56
CA LEU A 145 12.53 1.75 12.50
C LEU A 145 13.82 1.25 13.15
N ARG A 146 13.75 0.07 13.77
CA ARG A 146 14.95 -0.66 14.19
C ARG A 146 15.43 -1.56 13.06
N THR A 147 16.45 -1.09 12.36
CA THR A 147 17.02 -1.69 11.15
C THR A 147 17.22 -3.21 11.23
N ASN A 148 17.86 -3.72 12.29
CA ASN A 148 18.11 -5.15 12.45
C ASN A 148 16.82 -5.99 12.59
N MET A 149 15.79 -5.46 13.25
CA MET A 149 14.52 -6.19 13.41
C MET A 149 13.67 -6.07 12.15
N PHE A 150 13.71 -4.91 11.50
CA PHE A 150 13.06 -4.67 10.23
C PHE A 150 13.63 -5.57 9.12
N LYS A 151 14.96 -5.78 9.11
CA LYS A 151 15.65 -6.72 8.21
C LYS A 151 15.14 -8.16 8.37
N VAL A 152 14.97 -8.60 9.60
CA VAL A 152 14.41 -9.94 9.88
C VAL A 152 12.96 -10.01 9.44
N ALA A 153 12.15 -8.97 9.71
CA ALA A 153 10.76 -8.92 9.29
C ALA A 153 10.61 -9.02 7.75
N LEU A 154 11.45 -8.32 6.99
CA LEU A 154 11.48 -8.43 5.52
C LEU A 154 11.81 -9.85 5.05
N ARG A 155 12.77 -10.52 5.69
CA ARG A 155 13.09 -11.92 5.36
C ARG A 155 11.92 -12.85 5.67
N ILE A 156 11.23 -12.66 6.79
CA ILE A 156 10.01 -13.42 7.11
C ILE A 156 8.96 -13.21 6.01
N THR A 157 8.65 -11.96 5.65
CA THR A 157 7.56 -11.68 4.72
C THR A 157 7.80 -12.18 3.30
N GLU A 158 9.06 -12.25 2.84
CA GLU A 158 9.39 -12.65 1.48
C GLU A 158 9.74 -14.15 1.35
N LEU A 159 10.36 -14.74 2.37
CA LEU A 159 10.87 -16.12 2.29
C LEU A 159 9.97 -17.15 2.97
N TYR A 160 9.13 -16.73 3.92
CA TYR A 160 8.31 -17.63 4.71
C TYR A 160 6.84 -17.61 4.26
N ASN A 161 6.38 -18.76 3.75
CA ASN A 161 4.99 -19.00 3.38
C ASN A 161 4.30 -19.85 4.44
N ALA A 162 3.36 -19.25 5.18
CA ALA A 162 2.64 -19.92 6.27
C ALA A 162 1.78 -21.09 5.78
N GLU A 163 1.16 -20.98 4.60
CA GLU A 163 0.32 -22.04 4.01
C GLU A 163 1.13 -23.27 3.62
N ALA A 164 2.29 -23.05 2.98
CA ALA A 164 3.20 -24.14 2.62
C ALA A 164 3.76 -24.82 3.87
N ALA A 165 4.08 -24.03 4.92
CA ALA A 165 4.50 -24.57 6.20
C ALA A 165 3.38 -25.40 6.86
N ALA A 166 2.13 -24.94 6.84
CA ALA A 166 1.01 -25.66 7.44
C ALA A 166 0.74 -27.03 6.79
N ALA A 167 1.10 -27.19 5.51
CA ALA A 167 0.94 -28.45 4.78
C ALA A 167 2.04 -29.48 5.07
N LEU A 168 3.16 -29.08 5.69
CA LEU A 168 4.27 -29.97 6.02
C LEU A 168 4.00 -30.74 7.32
N GLU A 169 4.08 -32.07 7.26
CA GLU A 169 3.89 -32.96 8.42
C GLU A 169 4.98 -32.79 9.51
N THR A 170 6.13 -32.23 9.15
CA THR A 170 7.24 -31.96 10.07
C THR A 170 7.02 -30.73 10.94
N THR A 171 5.93 -29.98 10.74
CA THR A 171 5.68 -28.76 11.51
C THR A 171 5.15 -29.06 12.91
N PRO A 172 5.68 -28.40 13.95
CA PRO A 172 5.19 -28.58 15.30
C PRO A 172 3.76 -28.05 15.39
N SER A 173 2.86 -28.89 15.90
CA SER A 173 1.45 -28.57 16.08
C SER A 173 1.11 -28.44 17.55
N SER A 174 0.23 -27.49 17.86
CA SER A 174 -0.37 -27.27 19.17
C SER A 174 -1.80 -27.84 19.15
N PRO A 175 -2.45 -28.07 20.31
CA PRO A 175 -3.89 -28.35 20.37
C PRO A 175 -4.76 -27.35 19.56
N HIS A 176 -4.26 -26.13 19.32
CA HIS A 176 -4.95 -25.09 18.55
C HIS A 176 -4.60 -25.08 17.04
N GLY A 177 -3.79 -26.03 16.56
CA GLY A 177 -3.38 -26.15 15.15
C GLY A 177 -1.87 -25.97 14.92
N PRO A 178 -1.43 -25.95 13.64
CA PRO A 178 -0.01 -25.89 13.28
C PRO A 178 0.61 -24.53 13.64
N LEU A 179 1.84 -24.55 14.17
CA LEU A 179 2.53 -23.34 14.65
C LEU A 179 3.20 -22.58 13.50
N VAL A 180 2.41 -21.89 12.68
CA VAL A 180 2.86 -21.20 11.45
C VAL A 180 2.93 -19.67 11.55
N HIS A 181 2.97 -19.14 12.77
CA HIS A 181 3.08 -17.70 12.99
C HIS A 181 4.51 -17.18 12.73
N ASP A 182 4.66 -15.89 12.50
CA ASP A 182 5.94 -15.25 12.11
C ASP A 182 7.11 -15.45 13.10
N LEU A 183 6.80 -15.76 14.36
CA LEU A 183 7.80 -15.98 15.42
C LEU A 183 8.03 -17.47 15.70
N SER A 184 7.46 -18.37 14.91
CA SER A 184 7.56 -19.81 15.12
C SER A 184 8.98 -20.32 14.85
N THR A 185 9.28 -21.51 15.38
CA THR A 185 10.54 -22.20 15.12
C THR A 185 10.71 -22.52 13.64
N THR A 186 9.62 -22.86 12.95
CA THR A 186 9.64 -23.12 11.50
C THR A 186 10.03 -21.89 10.71
N ALA A 187 9.44 -20.72 11.01
CA ALA A 187 9.78 -19.47 10.35
C ALA A 187 11.25 -19.08 10.60
N TYR A 188 11.74 -19.34 11.81
CA TYR A 188 13.14 -19.10 12.16
C TYR A 188 14.10 -20.00 11.37
N GLU A 189 13.79 -21.29 11.27
CA GLU A 189 14.60 -22.27 10.54
C GLU A 189 14.60 -22.00 9.03
N THR A 190 13.44 -21.70 8.44
CA THR A 190 13.36 -21.36 7.01
C THR A 190 14.25 -20.17 6.68
N ILE A 191 14.19 -19.09 7.47
CA ILE A 191 14.97 -17.88 7.19
C ILE A 191 16.47 -18.09 7.43
N LYS A 192 16.82 -18.97 8.37
CA LYS A 192 18.21 -19.32 8.64
C LYS A 192 18.81 -20.16 7.51
N ASN A 193 18.02 -21.07 6.95
CA ASN A 193 18.48 -22.04 5.97
C ASN A 193 18.36 -21.55 4.52
N THR A 194 17.42 -20.65 4.23
CA THR A 194 17.21 -20.10 2.88
C THR A 194 18.21 -18.97 2.59
N PRO A 195 19.11 -19.13 1.60
CA PRO A 195 20.00 -18.06 1.18
C PRO A 195 19.23 -16.96 0.44
N THR A 196 19.71 -15.72 0.54
CA THR A 196 19.11 -14.59 -0.17
C THR A 196 19.37 -14.69 -1.67
N VAL A 197 18.31 -14.77 -2.48
CA VAL A 197 18.42 -14.83 -3.95
C VAL A 197 18.68 -13.42 -4.52
N PRO A 198 19.65 -13.23 -5.44
CA PRO A 198 20.11 -11.90 -5.90
C PRO A 198 19.08 -11.06 -6.69
N GLY A 199 17.87 -11.56 -6.95
CA GLY A 199 16.76 -10.79 -7.54
C GLY A 199 15.58 -10.52 -6.61
N SER A 200 15.65 -11.00 -5.36
CA SER A 200 14.57 -10.82 -4.38
C SER A 200 14.53 -9.38 -3.84
N ALA A 201 13.35 -8.92 -3.43
CA ALA A 201 13.20 -7.62 -2.78
C ALA A 201 14.10 -7.47 -1.55
N VAL A 202 14.35 -8.57 -0.83
CA VAL A 202 15.29 -8.60 0.30
C VAL A 202 16.71 -8.27 -0.16
N ALA A 203 17.21 -8.87 -1.24
CA ALA A 203 18.57 -8.64 -1.73
C ALA A 203 18.78 -7.18 -2.15
N GLN A 204 17.77 -6.56 -2.75
CA GLN A 204 17.83 -5.17 -3.21
C GLN A 204 17.72 -4.17 -2.05
N LEU A 205 16.92 -4.47 -1.03
CA LEU A 205 16.66 -3.57 0.08
C LEU A 205 17.68 -3.69 1.22
N GLU A 206 18.29 -4.87 1.41
CA GLU A 206 19.24 -5.13 2.49
C GLU A 206 20.47 -4.18 2.49
N PRO A 207 21.07 -3.83 1.33
CA PRO A 207 22.15 -2.82 1.26
C PRO A 207 21.70 -1.41 1.63
N LEU A 208 20.45 -1.05 1.32
CA LEU A 208 19.86 0.25 1.66
C LEU A 208 19.55 0.37 3.16
N MET A 209 19.55 -0.77 3.86
CA MET A 209 19.21 -0.86 5.27
C MET A 209 20.44 -0.88 6.18
N VAL A 210 21.39 0.02 5.93
CA VAL A 210 22.57 0.19 6.78
C VAL A 210 22.46 1.50 7.56
N GLY A 211 22.53 1.41 8.90
CA GLY A 211 22.44 2.56 9.78
C GLY A 211 21.02 2.85 10.29
N PRO A 212 20.80 4.06 10.86
CA PRO A 212 19.50 4.49 11.40
C PRO A 212 18.49 4.78 10.27
N LEU A 213 17.31 4.15 10.37
CA LEU A 213 16.25 4.25 9.37
C LEU A 213 14.93 4.75 9.95
N ALA A 214 14.23 5.54 9.16
CA ALA A 214 12.84 5.91 9.35
C ALA A 214 12.06 5.49 8.10
N ALA A 215 10.78 5.16 8.28
CA ALA A 215 9.88 4.86 7.19
C ALA A 215 8.71 5.84 7.20
N LEU A 216 8.37 6.35 6.01
CA LEU A 216 7.08 6.95 5.76
C LEU A 216 6.15 5.84 5.26
N VAL A 217 5.10 5.58 6.02
CA VAL A 217 4.19 4.46 5.79
C VAL A 217 2.86 5.00 5.26
N LEU A 218 2.44 4.52 4.10
CA LEU A 218 1.15 4.83 3.49
C LEU A 218 0.31 3.53 3.40
N PRO A 219 -0.88 3.48 4.05
CA PRO A 219 -1.72 2.28 4.03
C PRO A 219 -2.36 1.97 2.67
N ALA A 220 -2.42 2.94 1.77
CA ALA A 220 -2.95 2.79 0.42
C ALA A 220 -2.00 3.49 -0.57
N LEU A 221 -1.94 2.97 -1.80
CA LEU A 221 -1.15 3.56 -2.86
C LEU A 221 -1.89 4.79 -3.41
N SER A 222 -1.48 5.99 -2.97
CA SER A 222 -2.00 7.25 -3.49
C SER A 222 -0.85 8.14 -3.95
N THR A 223 -0.77 8.39 -5.26
CA THR A 223 0.28 9.21 -5.86
C THR A 223 0.17 10.67 -5.44
N ALA A 224 -1.04 11.18 -5.18
CA ALA A 224 -1.26 12.54 -4.68
C ALA A 224 -0.68 12.75 -3.27
N HIS A 225 -0.92 11.80 -2.35
CA HIS A 225 -0.35 11.85 -1.00
C HIS A 225 1.17 11.65 -1.02
N LEU A 226 1.66 10.79 -1.92
CA LEU A 226 3.09 10.57 -2.16
C LEU A 226 3.75 11.86 -2.67
N ALA A 227 3.19 12.52 -3.69
CA ALA A 227 3.70 13.76 -4.26
C ALA A 227 3.73 14.90 -3.23
N ALA A 228 2.67 15.03 -2.42
CA ALA A 228 2.62 15.98 -1.31
C ALA A 228 3.73 15.68 -0.27
N ALA A 229 3.92 14.42 0.10
CA ALA A 229 4.98 14.03 1.02
C ALA A 229 6.40 14.29 0.45
N LEU A 230 6.64 14.00 -0.83
CA LEU A 230 7.93 14.29 -1.48
C LEU A 230 8.20 15.79 -1.58
N SER A 231 7.18 16.61 -1.85
CA SER A 231 7.33 18.07 -1.90
C SER A 231 7.82 18.66 -0.57
N VAL A 232 7.52 17.99 0.54
CA VAL A 232 7.95 18.40 1.89
C VAL A 232 9.31 17.79 2.25
N LEU A 233 9.47 16.47 2.08
CA LEU A 233 10.61 15.72 2.61
C LEU A 233 11.84 15.73 1.68
N SER A 234 11.62 15.68 0.37
CA SER A 234 12.69 15.60 -0.63
C SER A 234 12.28 16.37 -1.89
N PRO A 235 12.22 17.72 -1.81
CA PRO A 235 11.76 18.54 -2.92
C PRO A 235 12.70 18.40 -4.12
N VAL A 236 12.14 18.13 -5.30
CA VAL A 236 12.87 18.08 -6.56
C VAL A 236 12.37 19.23 -7.43
N PRO A 237 13.21 20.23 -7.75
CA PRO A 237 12.77 21.39 -8.53
C PRO A 237 12.18 20.94 -9.87
N GLY A 238 11.04 21.51 -10.24
CA GLY A 238 10.29 21.17 -11.46
C GLY A 238 9.21 20.10 -11.25
N LYS A 239 9.54 18.95 -10.66
CA LYS A 239 8.58 17.85 -10.46
C LYS A 239 7.79 17.96 -9.15
N PHE A 240 8.50 18.15 -8.03
CA PHE A 240 7.93 18.28 -6.70
C PHE A 240 8.46 19.58 -6.07
N PRO A 241 7.89 20.74 -6.43
CA PRO A 241 8.34 22.01 -5.92
C PRO A 241 8.11 22.09 -4.41
N ALA A 242 9.09 22.63 -3.69
CA ALA A 242 8.92 22.95 -2.28
C ALA A 242 7.74 23.92 -2.09
N PRO A 243 6.98 23.81 -0.99
CA PRO A 243 5.84 24.68 -0.75
C PRO A 243 6.29 26.15 -0.64
N SER A 244 5.50 27.06 -1.21
CA SER A 244 5.87 28.48 -1.23
C SER A 244 5.87 29.11 0.17
N ARG A 245 6.81 30.03 0.42
CA ARG A 245 6.97 30.72 1.71
C ARG A 245 5.72 31.48 2.16
N LYS A 246 4.93 31.98 1.21
CA LYS A 246 3.67 32.69 1.50
C LYS A 246 2.58 31.73 2.00
N LYS A 247 2.45 30.56 1.37
CA LYS A 247 1.42 29.57 1.74
C LYS A 247 1.81 28.80 3.02
N ASN A 248 3.10 28.47 3.16
CA ASN A 248 3.62 27.66 4.26
C ASN A 248 4.87 28.31 4.88
N PRO A 249 4.72 29.29 5.79
CA PRO A 249 5.87 29.89 6.47
C PRO A 249 6.60 28.90 7.38
N GLY A 250 5.89 27.93 7.96
CA GLY A 250 6.46 26.90 8.85
C GLY A 250 7.48 25.96 8.18
N TYR A 251 7.45 25.85 6.84
CA TYR A 251 8.44 25.09 6.08
C TYR A 251 9.82 25.76 6.08
N TYR A 252 9.90 27.07 6.32
CA TYR A 252 11.15 27.84 6.35
C TYR A 252 11.61 28.15 7.78
N ASP A 253 11.04 27.45 8.76
CA ASP A 253 11.48 27.46 10.15
C ASP A 253 12.87 26.80 10.24
N PRO A 254 13.88 27.42 10.90
CA PRO A 254 15.21 26.82 11.06
C PRO A 254 15.16 25.41 11.64
N ILE A 255 14.27 25.14 12.60
CA ILE A 255 14.14 23.82 13.23
C ILE A 255 13.76 22.75 12.19
N PHE A 256 12.85 23.09 11.28
CA PHE A 256 12.40 22.16 10.25
C PHE A 256 13.46 21.98 9.16
N GLN A 257 14.12 23.05 8.74
CA GLN A 257 15.19 23.01 7.72
C GLN A 257 16.39 22.18 8.19
N GLU A 258 16.81 22.37 9.45
CA GLU A 258 17.83 21.52 10.07
C GLU A 258 17.39 20.05 10.11
N GLY A 259 16.14 19.78 10.47
CA GLY A 259 15.57 18.44 10.43
C GLY A 259 15.60 17.81 9.02
N LEU A 260 15.22 18.55 7.98
CA LEU A 260 15.24 18.08 6.60
C LEU A 260 16.65 17.77 6.10
N SER A 261 17.64 18.62 6.39
CA SER A 261 19.04 18.39 5.98
C SER A 261 19.64 17.09 6.55
N LYS A 262 19.07 16.57 7.64
CA LYS A 262 19.47 15.32 8.30
C LYS A 262 18.68 14.09 7.82
N LEU A 263 17.65 14.29 6.98
CA LEU A 263 16.83 13.23 6.41
C LEU A 263 17.20 13.02 4.95
N LEU A 264 17.61 11.80 4.62
CA LEU A 264 17.97 11.40 3.26
C LEU A 264 17.01 10.32 2.78
N LEU A 265 16.33 10.55 1.65
CA LEU A 265 15.54 9.52 0.98
C LEU A 265 16.47 8.51 0.32
N VAL A 266 16.45 7.26 0.78
CA VAL A 266 17.30 6.19 0.26
C VAL A 266 16.59 5.42 -0.85
N GLY A 267 15.33 5.05 -0.61
CA GLY A 267 14.56 4.24 -1.53
C GLY A 267 13.15 3.99 -1.01
N GLY A 268 12.40 3.15 -1.70
CA GLY A 268 11.02 2.84 -1.35
C GLY A 268 10.65 1.42 -1.72
N ARG A 269 9.67 0.87 -1.00
CA ARG A 269 8.99 -0.37 -1.32
C ARG A 269 7.58 -0.03 -1.74
N ILE A 270 7.21 -0.44 -2.95
CA ILE A 270 5.89 -0.21 -3.54
C ILE A 270 5.38 -1.55 -4.06
N GLU A 271 4.29 -2.06 -3.48
CA GLU A 271 3.65 -3.33 -3.84
C GLU A 271 4.62 -4.52 -3.89
N GLY A 272 5.56 -4.57 -2.94
CA GLY A 272 6.57 -5.64 -2.85
C GLY A 272 7.78 -5.46 -3.78
N LYS A 273 7.79 -4.44 -4.65
CA LYS A 273 8.94 -4.08 -5.47
C LYS A 273 9.74 -2.96 -4.82
N VAL A 274 11.05 -3.00 -5.00
CA VAL A 274 11.97 -1.96 -4.51
C VAL A 274 12.16 -0.92 -5.61
N PHE A 275 12.11 0.34 -5.23
CA PHE A 275 12.30 1.49 -6.11
C PHE A 275 13.37 2.41 -5.55
N ASP A 276 14.25 2.87 -6.43
CA ASP A 276 15.23 3.92 -6.14
C ASP A 276 14.56 5.30 -6.12
N HIS A 277 15.30 6.32 -5.70
CA HIS A 277 14.86 7.72 -5.71
C HIS A 277 14.25 8.15 -7.07
N ALA A 278 14.85 7.77 -8.19
CA ALA A 278 14.32 8.08 -9.52
C ALA A 278 12.97 7.40 -9.80
N GLY A 279 12.81 6.14 -9.37
CA GLY A 279 11.58 5.38 -9.51
C GLY A 279 10.46 5.94 -8.63
N ILE A 280 10.77 6.35 -7.41
CA ILE A 280 9.82 7.00 -6.50
C ILE A 280 9.33 8.32 -7.10
N ASN A 281 10.23 9.11 -7.69
CA ASN A 281 9.87 10.35 -8.36
C ASN A 281 9.02 10.13 -9.62
N TRP A 282 9.22 9.01 -10.32
CA TRP A 282 8.35 8.63 -11.44
C TRP A 282 6.95 8.25 -10.95
N VAL A 283 6.83 7.41 -9.91
CA VAL A 283 5.52 7.02 -9.34
C VAL A 283 4.77 8.23 -8.78
N GLY A 284 5.48 9.14 -8.10
CA GLY A 284 4.88 10.38 -7.60
C GLY A 284 4.42 11.35 -8.70
N GLY A 285 5.01 11.25 -9.89
CA GLY A 285 4.66 12.10 -11.04
C GLY A 285 3.44 11.61 -11.82
N ILE A 286 2.86 10.46 -11.46
CA ILE A 286 1.65 9.94 -12.11
C ILE A 286 0.44 10.73 -11.62
N GLU A 287 -0.03 11.64 -12.48
CA GLU A 287 -1.26 12.39 -12.29
C GLU A 287 -2.48 11.45 -12.37
N GLY A 288 -3.47 11.65 -11.49
CA GLY A 288 -4.71 10.87 -11.50
C GLY A 288 -4.59 9.41 -10.99
N GLY A 289 -3.42 9.00 -10.46
CA GLY A 289 -3.24 7.68 -9.85
C GLY A 289 -3.58 6.51 -10.78
N LEU A 290 -4.39 5.56 -10.29
CA LEU A 290 -4.80 4.39 -11.08
C LEU A 290 -5.65 4.78 -12.31
N ASP A 291 -6.49 5.81 -12.18
CA ASP A 291 -7.32 6.27 -13.29
C ASP A 291 -6.49 6.99 -14.35
N GLY A 292 -5.41 7.67 -13.94
CA GLY A 292 -4.41 8.20 -14.86
C GLY A 292 -3.71 7.11 -15.68
N LEU A 293 -3.28 6.02 -15.03
CA LEU A 293 -2.69 4.87 -15.74
C LEU A 293 -3.69 4.18 -16.67
N ARG A 294 -4.95 4.04 -16.25
CA ARG A 294 -6.03 3.52 -17.11
C ARG A 294 -6.26 4.43 -18.31
N ALA A 295 -6.26 5.74 -18.11
CA ALA A 295 -6.39 6.72 -19.19
C ALA A 295 -5.19 6.67 -20.16
N GLN A 296 -3.96 6.50 -19.65
CA GLN A 296 -2.78 6.30 -20.49
C GLN A 296 -2.88 5.02 -21.31
N LEU A 297 -3.37 3.92 -20.72
CA LEU A 297 -3.58 2.66 -21.44
C LEU A 297 -4.66 2.80 -22.51
N VAL A 298 -5.77 3.47 -22.21
CA VAL A 298 -6.82 3.79 -23.19
C VAL A 298 -6.27 4.69 -24.30
N GLY A 299 -5.44 5.68 -23.95
CA GLY A 299 -4.80 6.58 -24.92
C GLY A 299 -3.80 5.85 -25.83
N LEU A 300 -3.00 4.93 -25.30
CA LEU A 300 -2.11 4.07 -26.10
C LEU A 300 -2.91 3.16 -27.05
N LEU A 301 -4.02 2.60 -26.56
CA LEU A 301 -4.89 1.74 -27.36
C LEU A 301 -5.57 2.55 -28.48
N GLN A 302 -6.08 3.75 -28.17
CA GLN A 302 -6.66 4.67 -29.15
C GLN A 302 -5.60 5.16 -30.15
N GLY A 303 -4.37 5.43 -29.69
CA GLY A 303 -3.25 5.83 -30.52
C GLY A 303 -2.84 4.74 -31.53
N ALA A 304 -2.83 3.48 -31.10
CA ALA A 304 -2.60 2.35 -32.01
C ALA A 304 -3.70 2.23 -33.08
N GLY A 305 -4.96 2.44 -32.71
CA GLY A 305 -6.09 2.48 -33.65
C GLY A 305 -5.99 3.64 -34.65
N LEU A 306 -5.73 4.85 -34.16
CA LEU A 306 -5.52 6.05 -34.98
C LEU A 306 -4.32 5.90 -35.92
N GLY A 307 -3.27 5.20 -35.49
CA GLY A 307 -2.12 4.87 -36.34
C GLY A 307 -2.54 4.12 -37.60
N ILE A 308 -3.34 3.05 -37.46
CA ILE A 308 -3.84 2.24 -38.58
C ILE A 308 -4.81 3.03 -39.46
N THR A 309 -5.69 3.85 -38.87
CA THR A 309 -6.57 4.70 -39.66
C THR A 309 -5.78 5.77 -40.42
N SER A 310 -4.76 6.37 -39.80
CA SER A 310 -3.92 7.39 -40.45
C SER A 310 -3.13 6.83 -41.64
N THR A 311 -2.66 5.58 -41.57
CA THR A 311 -1.97 4.94 -42.69
C THR A 311 -2.91 4.61 -43.83
N LEU A 312 -4.14 4.17 -43.52
CA LEU A 312 -5.16 3.94 -44.54
C LEU A 312 -5.68 5.24 -45.17
N GLU A 313 -5.84 6.29 -44.38
CA GLU A 313 -6.25 7.64 -44.83
C GLU A 313 -5.14 8.36 -45.60
N GLY A 314 -3.88 7.95 -45.43
CA GLY A 314 -2.72 8.52 -46.13
C GLY A 314 -2.89 8.49 -47.64
N GLY A 315 -3.38 7.38 -48.20
CA GLY A 315 -3.64 7.24 -49.64
C GLY A 315 -4.78 8.14 -50.14
N SER A 316 -5.86 8.27 -49.36
CA SER A 316 -6.96 9.17 -49.73
C SER A 316 -6.57 10.64 -49.63
N ARG A 317 -5.78 11.03 -48.62
CA ARG A 317 -5.29 12.40 -48.46
C ARG A 317 -4.31 12.78 -49.57
N SER A 318 -3.40 11.88 -49.96
CA SER A 318 -2.48 12.16 -51.08
C SER A 318 -3.21 12.34 -52.40
N LEU A 319 -4.24 11.53 -52.66
CA LEU A 319 -5.06 11.67 -53.87
C LEU A 319 -5.89 12.96 -53.85
N TRP A 320 -6.48 13.29 -52.69
CA TRP A 320 -7.22 14.53 -52.51
C TRP A 320 -6.33 15.77 -52.73
N LEU A 321 -5.13 15.78 -52.14
CA LEU A 321 -4.16 16.88 -52.33
C LEU A 321 -3.72 17.01 -53.80
N ALA A 322 -3.52 15.89 -54.50
CA ALA A 322 -3.17 15.91 -55.92
C ALA A 322 -4.32 16.46 -56.80
N LEU A 323 -5.57 16.08 -56.51
CA LEU A 323 -6.74 16.57 -57.24
C LEU A 323 -6.99 18.05 -56.95
N GLU A 324 -6.87 18.49 -55.69
CA GLU A 324 -7.03 19.90 -55.34
C GLU A 324 -5.89 20.74 -55.94
N GLY A 325 -4.65 20.25 -55.94
CA GLY A 325 -3.53 20.93 -56.60
C GLY A 325 -3.72 21.08 -58.11
N ARG A 326 -4.32 20.09 -58.79
CA ARG A 326 -4.68 20.20 -60.20
C ARG A 326 -5.83 21.19 -60.42
N LYS A 327 -6.81 21.21 -59.52
CA LYS A 327 -7.92 22.16 -59.57
C LYS A 327 -7.42 23.61 -59.40
N THR A 328 -6.53 23.88 -58.45
CA THR A 328 -5.95 25.21 -58.27
C THR A 328 -5.12 25.65 -59.47
N GLN A 329 -4.38 24.73 -60.11
CA GLN A 329 -3.66 25.03 -61.35
C GLN A 329 -4.60 25.42 -62.50
N LEU A 330 -5.73 24.70 -62.66
CA LEU A 330 -6.72 25.03 -63.67
C LEU A 330 -7.46 26.35 -63.38
N GLU A 331 -7.70 26.66 -62.10
CA GLU A 331 -8.27 27.95 -61.68
C GLU A 331 -7.28 29.12 -61.90
N GLU A 332 -5.99 28.92 -61.69
CA GLU A 332 -4.93 29.89 -62.01
C GLU A 332 -4.72 30.06 -63.53
N GLU A 333 -4.82 28.99 -64.31
CA GLU A 333 -4.77 29.02 -65.76
C GLU A 333 -6.02 29.69 -66.37
N GLN A 334 -7.19 29.56 -65.73
CA GLN A 334 -8.43 30.25 -66.14
C GLN A 334 -8.49 31.72 -65.72
N ASN A 335 -7.82 32.12 -64.64
CA ASN A 335 -7.71 33.50 -64.18
C ASN A 335 -6.24 33.95 -64.17
N PRO A 336 -5.62 34.23 -65.34
CA PRO A 336 -4.28 34.79 -65.36
C PRO A 336 -4.30 36.17 -64.68
N LYS A 337 -3.61 36.28 -63.55
CA LYS A 337 -3.44 37.54 -62.83
C LYS A 337 -2.88 38.58 -63.80
N THR A 338 -3.72 39.56 -64.13
CA THR A 338 -3.32 40.80 -64.79
C THR A 338 -2.56 41.62 -63.76
N GLU A 339 -1.26 41.40 -63.57
CA GLU A 339 -0.37 42.34 -62.88
C GLU A 339 1.08 41.83 -62.91
N GLN A 340 1.82 42.27 -63.92
CA GLN A 340 3.14 42.92 -63.83
C GLN A 340 3.75 43.06 -65.23
N ALA A 341 3.40 44.15 -65.90
CA ALA A 341 4.26 44.89 -66.81
C ALA A 341 3.78 46.35 -66.79
N GLU A 342 4.75 47.27 -66.76
CA GLU A 342 4.69 48.72 -67.02
C GLU A 342 3.35 49.39 -67.37
#